data_AF-A0A8J6A7S5-F1
#
_entry.id   AF-A0A8J6A7S5-F1
#
_cell.length_a   1.000
_cell.length_b   1.000
_cell.length_c   1.000
_cell.angle_alpha   90.00
_cell.angle_beta   90.00
_cell.angle_gamma   90.00
#
_symmetry.space_group_name_H-M   'P 1'
#
loop_
_entity.id
_entity.type
_entity.pdbx_description
1 polymer ?
#
loop_
_entity_poly.entity_id
_entity_poly.type
_entity_poly.pdbx_seq_one_letter_code
_entity_poly.pdbx_strand_id
1 'polypeptide(L)' 'MVMRAKDNVYHLDCFACQLCNQRFCVGDKFFLKNNMILCQTDYEEGLMKEGYAPQVR' A
#
# COMPACT_ATOMS: atom_id res chain seq x y z
N MET A 1 9.98 -7.06 13.00
CA MET A 1 8.53 -6.93 13.32
C MET A 1 7.79 -7.05 11.97
N VAL A 2 6.67 -7.80 11.87
CA VAL A 2 6.03 -8.15 10.57
C VAL A 2 4.56 -7.75 10.51
N MET A 3 4.10 -7.35 9.34
CA MET A 3 2.72 -7.02 9.01
C MET A 3 2.15 -8.08 8.08
N ARG A 4 0.98 -8.63 8.43
CA ARG A 4 0.30 -9.63 7.60
C ARG A 4 -0.84 -8.96 6.85
N ALA A 5 -0.82 -9.05 5.51
CA ALA A 5 -1.86 -8.50 4.65
C ALA A 5 -2.39 -9.60 3.72
N LYS A 6 -3.68 -9.94 3.86
CA LYS A 6 -4.30 -11.14 3.26
C LYS A 6 -3.51 -12.40 3.57
N ASP A 7 -2.74 -12.91 2.62
CA ASP A 7 -1.94 -14.13 2.71
C ASP A 7 -0.42 -13.86 2.68
N ASN A 8 -0.04 -12.58 2.53
CA ASN A 8 1.36 -12.17 2.41
C ASN A 8 1.87 -11.60 3.74
N VAL A 9 3.12 -11.94 4.06
CA VAL A 9 3.84 -11.41 5.22
C VAL A 9 4.88 -10.41 4.74
N TYR A 10 4.80 -9.19 5.25
CA TYR A 10 5.74 -8.11 4.95
C TYR A 10 6.49 -7.72 6.22
N HIS A 11 7.78 -7.41 6.10
CA HIS A 11 8.50 -6.77 7.21
C HIS A 11 8.03 -5.33 7.34
N LEU A 12 7.84 -4.84 8.57
CA LEU A 12 7.50 -3.43 8.81
C LEU A 12 8.56 -2.49 8.22
N ASP A 13 9.84 -2.86 8.25
CA ASP A 13 10.93 -2.14 7.59
C ASP A 13 10.88 -2.13 6.06
N CYS A 14 10.29 -3.16 5.45
CA CYS A 14 10.12 -3.25 4.00
C CYS A 14 8.77 -2.69 3.52
N PHE A 15 7.94 -2.22 4.45
CA PHE A 15 6.60 -1.72 4.16
C PHE A 15 6.69 -0.25 3.70
N ALA A 16 6.95 -0.06 2.41
CA ALA A 16 7.10 1.24 1.78
C ALA A 16 6.40 1.27 0.42
N CYS A 17 5.99 2.47 0.00
CA CYS A 17 5.32 2.67 -1.29
C CYS A 17 6.26 2.26 -2.42
N GLN A 18 5.78 1.44 -3.37
CA GLN A 18 6.57 1.01 -4.52
C GLN A 18 6.76 2.11 -5.58
N LEU A 19 5.99 3.20 -5.51
CA LEU A 19 6.09 4.36 -6.42
C LEU A 19 7.03 5.44 -5.85
N CYS A 20 6.76 5.91 -4.64
CA CYS A 20 7.54 6.99 -4.02
C CYS A 20 8.61 6.51 -3.02
N ASN A 21 8.74 5.20 -2.76
CA ASN A 21 9.64 4.63 -1.75
C ASN A 21 9.46 5.19 -0.34
N GLN A 22 8.33 5.85 -0.06
CA GLN A 22 8.02 6.40 1.25
C GLN A 22 7.69 5.27 2.23
N ARG A 23 8.34 5.28 3.40
CA ARG A 23 8.06 4.34 4.50
C ARG A 23 6.74 4.70 5.17
N PHE A 24 5.90 3.71 5.42
CA PHE A 24 4.66 3.92 6.18
C PHE A 24 4.93 3.88 7.68
N CYS A 25 4.31 4.78 8.43
CA CYS A 25 4.28 4.70 9.88
C CYS A 25 3.13 3.80 10.34
N VAL A 26 3.26 3.28 11.55
CA VAL A 26 2.18 2.52 12.19
C VAL A 26 0.98 3.44 12.38
N GLY A 27 -0.15 3.11 11.76
CA GLY A 27 -1.37 3.91 11.77
C GLY A 27 -1.66 4.67 10.47
N ASP A 28 -0.70 4.75 9.55
CA ASP A 28 -0.93 5.29 8.21
C ASP A 28 -1.81 4.35 7.36
N LYS A 29 -2.60 4.96 6.48
CA LYS A 29 -3.39 4.23 5.50
C LYS A 29 -2.50 3.82 4.34
N PHE A 30 -2.56 2.54 3.98
CA PHE A 30 -1.85 1.98 2.84
C PHE A 30 -2.83 1.23 1.95
N PHE A 31 -2.45 1.05 0.69
CA PHE A 31 -3.26 0.34 -0.30
C PHE A 31 -2.45 -0.77 -0.96
N LEU A 32 -3.04 -1.96 -1.10
CA LEU A 32 -2.40 -3.11 -1.74
C LEU A 32 -3.06 -3.37 -3.11
N LYS A 33 -2.29 -3.25 -4.20
CA LYS A 33 -2.73 -3.48 -5.59
C LYS A 33 -1.79 -4.45 -6.30
N ASN A 34 -2.27 -5.63 -6.70
CA ASN A 34 -1.45 -6.65 -7.35
C ASN A 34 -0.11 -6.90 -6.62
N ASN A 35 -0.14 -7.03 -5.30
CA ASN A 35 1.03 -7.18 -4.43
C ASN A 35 1.96 -5.95 -4.35
N MET A 36 1.62 -4.84 -5.01
CA MET A 36 2.29 -3.55 -4.83
C MET A 36 1.65 -2.78 -3.68
N ILE A 37 2.49 -2.27 -2.79
CA ILE A 37 2.09 -1.39 -1.70
C ILE A 37 2.17 0.04 -2.21
N LEU A 38 1.06 0.77 -2.11
CA LEU A 38 0.91 2.14 -2.57
C LEU A 38 0.48 3.04 -1.42
N CYS A 39 0.97 4.28 -1.41
CA CYS A 39 0.53 5.27 -0.44
C CYS A 39 -0.82 5.84 -0.85
N GLN A 40 -1.52 6.47 0.09
CA GLN A 40 -2.82 7.07 -0.19
C GLN A 40 -2.78 8.02 -1.41
N THR A 41 -1.77 8.89 -1.50
CA THR A 41 -1.63 9.82 -2.61
C THR A 41 -1.44 9.13 -3.96
N ASP A 42 -0.46 8.23 -4.06
CA ASP A 42 -0.17 7.47 -5.30
C ASP A 42 -1.36 6.58 -5.70
N TYR A 43 -2.05 6.05 -4.69
CA TYR A 43 -3.24 5.25 -4.88
C TYR A 43 -4.40 6.08 -5.45
N GLU A 44 -4.68 7.24 -4.87
CA GLU A 44 -5.72 8.18 -5.34
C GLU A 44 -5.40 8.76 -6.73
N GLU A 45 -4.13 9.08 -7.00
CA GLU A 45 -3.67 9.50 -8.33
C GLU A 45 -3.86 8.37 -9.36
N GLY A 46 -3.50 7.13 -9.01
CA GLY A 46 -3.69 5.96 -9.86
C GLY A 46 -5.18 5.62 -10.09
N LEU A 47 -6.02 5.81 -9.07
CA LEU A 47 -7.48 5.65 -9.14
C LEU A 47 -8.11 6.62 -10.13
N MET A 48 -7.66 7.88 -10.12
CA MET A 48 -8.19 8.91 -11.00
C MET A 48 -7.83 8.67 -12.47
N LYS A 49 -6.66 8.09 -12.74
CA LYS A 49 -6.20 7.79 -14.10
C LYS A 49 -6.74 6.47 -14.64
N GLU A 50 -6.96 5.49 -13.78
CA GLU A 50 -7.46 4.17 -14.13
C GLU A 50 -8.39 3.71 -13.02
N GLY A 51 -9.71 3.72 -13.25
CA GLY A 51 -10.77 3.45 -12.26
C GLY A 51 -10.55 2.19 -11.42
N TYR A 52 -9.72 2.30 -10.39
CA TYR A 52 -9.29 1.20 -9.55
C TYR A 52 -10.29 1.09 -8.39
N ALA A 53 -10.63 -0.11 -7.95
CA ALA A 53 -11.55 -0.26 -6.83
C ALA A 53 -10.74 -0.36 -5.52
N PRO A 54 -11.11 0.37 -4.45
CA PRO A 54 -10.56 0.15 -3.12
C PRO A 54 -10.98 -1.21 -2.60
N GLN A 55 -10.07 -2.19 -2.75
CA GLN A 55 -10.11 -3.41 -1.98
C GLN A 55 -9.48 -3.15 -0.60
N VAL A 56 -10.21 -2.40 0.22
CA VAL A 56 -9.92 -2.18 1.64
C VAL A 56 -10.72 -3.19 2.47
N ARG A 57 -10.02 -4.07 3.18
CA ARG A 57 -10.52 -4.77 4.36
C ARG A 57 -9.40 -4.92 5.37
#